data_AF-A0A1Q6DSE6-F1
#
_entry.id   AF-A0A1Q6DSE6-F1
#
_cell.length_a   1.000
_cell.length_b   1.000
_cell.length_c   1.000
_cell.angle_alpha   90.00
_cell.angle_beta   90.00
_cell.angle_gamma   90.00
#
_symmetry.space_group_name_H-M   'P 1'
#
loop_
_entity.id
_entity.type
_entity.pdbx_description
1 polymer ?
#
loop_
_entity_poly.entity_id
_entity_poly.type
_entity_poly.pdbx_seq_one_letter_code
_entity_poly.pdbx_strand_id
1 'polypeptide(L)'
;MDLRGLKYSNISLATLLGFISTLVLGLVENSPSIGIPEIEYYGYPLVWRTSVIFRQQEIFWSNFFLDLVFWAAIFYLLIFLFNRFKSRKSNFLALILVVFLASFFMCAVHEFGHVFWGLIGGGELSYLKIGFVELYPGIRLVSEFKLGKVLFSGFESDFGRGIYLLGGSLSTNLVSWFFAVFSRRNMFFWVSGVVGLLDLPLYVFLPQLGIRHWVFLGGVSAEPLVGARILGVPDVLFYFLVVFSTVALFAIYFGGFFTFFGSD
;
A
#
# COMPACT_ATOMS: atom_id res chain seq x y z
N MET A 1 -22.94 -19.52 -14.22
CA MET A 1 -23.14 -19.56 -12.75
C MET A 1 -23.64 -18.18 -12.36
N ASP A 2 -24.91 -18.07 -11.95
CA ASP A 2 -25.59 -16.78 -11.70
C ASP A 2 -25.17 -16.23 -10.32
N LEU A 3 -24.41 -15.13 -10.30
CA LEU A 3 -23.88 -14.51 -9.09
C LEU A 3 -24.80 -13.42 -8.50
N ARG A 4 -26.04 -13.30 -8.98
CA ARG A 4 -27.05 -12.36 -8.46
C ARG A 4 -27.48 -12.62 -7.00
N GLY A 5 -26.91 -13.62 -6.34
CA GLY A 5 -27.18 -14.00 -4.95
C GLY A 5 -26.18 -13.50 -3.91
N LEU A 6 -25.12 -12.76 -4.26
CA LEU A 6 -24.24 -12.15 -3.25
C LEU A 6 -24.95 -10.95 -2.62
N LYS A 7 -25.85 -11.23 -1.67
CA LYS A 7 -26.50 -10.25 -0.80
C LYS A 7 -25.42 -9.33 -0.21
N TYR A 8 -25.71 -8.05 -0.04
CA TYR A 8 -24.83 -7.08 0.64
C TYR A 8 -24.25 -7.63 1.96
N SER A 9 -24.96 -8.54 2.63
CA SER A 9 -24.47 -9.29 3.80
C SER A 9 -23.14 -10.02 3.56
N ASN A 10 -22.91 -10.56 2.37
CA ASN A 10 -21.73 -11.38 2.07
C ASN A 10 -20.50 -10.50 1.76
N ILE A 11 -20.73 -9.32 1.16
CA ILE A 11 -19.66 -8.32 0.94
C ILE A 11 -19.29 -7.69 2.28
N SER A 12 -20.28 -7.30 3.09
CA SER A 12 -20.04 -6.80 4.44
C SER A 12 -19.36 -7.83 5.33
N LEU A 13 -19.72 -9.11 5.21
CA LEU A 13 -19.06 -10.20 5.91
C LEU A 13 -17.62 -10.40 5.43
N ALA A 14 -17.36 -10.36 4.12
CA ALA A 14 -16.01 -10.46 3.59
C ALA A 14 -15.12 -9.29 4.05
N THR A 15 -15.64 -8.07 4.05
CA THR A 15 -14.95 -6.88 4.58
C THR A 15 -14.70 -7.00 6.09
N LEU A 16 -15.71 -7.44 6.85
CA LEU A 16 -15.58 -7.67 8.29
C LEU A 16 -14.56 -8.76 8.59
N LEU A 17 -14.55 -9.86 7.84
CA LEU A 17 -13.59 -10.94 7.98
C LEU A 17 -12.18 -10.49 7.59
N GLY A 18 -12.01 -9.70 6.53
CA GLY A 18 -10.73 -9.09 6.17
C GLY A 18 -10.20 -8.14 7.24
N PHE A 19 -11.10 -7.34 7.84
CA PHE A 19 -10.78 -6.46 8.95
C PHE A 19 -10.40 -7.23 10.22
N ILE A 20 -11.19 -8.24 10.59
CA ILE A 20 -10.95 -9.10 11.76
C ILE A 20 -9.67 -9.92 11.57
N SER A 21 -9.42 -10.50 10.39
CA SER A 21 -8.18 -11.22 10.14
C SER A 21 -6.98 -10.29 10.31
N THR A 22 -7.05 -9.08 9.77
CA THR A 22 -5.99 -8.09 9.90
C THR A 22 -5.74 -7.68 11.36
N LEU A 23 -6.80 -7.53 12.16
CA LEU A 23 -6.69 -7.20 13.59
C LEU A 23 -6.19 -8.37 14.43
N VAL A 24 -6.76 -9.57 14.27
CA VAL A 24 -6.40 -10.77 15.04
C VAL A 24 -4.94 -11.14 14.79
N LEU A 25 -4.45 -10.92 13.58
CA LEU A 25 -3.08 -11.28 13.20
C LEU A 25 -2.05 -10.27 13.70
N GLY A 26 -2.47 -9.05 14.04
CA GLY A 26 -1.68 -8.12 14.83
C GLY A 26 -1.63 -8.44 16.32
N LEU A 27 -2.37 -9.45 16.82
CA LEU A 27 -2.50 -9.74 18.26
C LEU A 27 -1.87 -11.07 18.70
N VAL A 28 -1.26 -11.83 17.77
CA VAL A 28 -0.66 -13.14 18.07
C VAL A 28 0.86 -13.02 18.08
N GLU A 29 1.42 -13.00 19.29
CA GLU A 29 2.86 -12.95 19.54
C GLU A 29 3.55 -14.26 19.14
N ASN A 30 4.72 -14.15 18.50
CA ASN A 30 5.61 -15.28 18.23
C ASN A 30 7.05 -14.83 18.46
N SER A 31 7.67 -15.37 19.51
CA SER A 31 9.00 -14.97 19.95
C SER A 31 10.08 -15.73 19.16
N PRO A 32 11.04 -15.05 18.53
CA PRO A 32 12.25 -15.71 18.01
C PRO A 32 13.25 -15.98 19.15
N SER A 33 13.90 -17.15 19.12
CA SER A 33 14.75 -17.62 20.21
C SER A 33 16.22 -17.16 20.19
N ILE A 34 16.71 -16.44 19.15
CA ILE A 34 18.10 -15.91 19.11
C ILE A 34 18.16 -14.65 18.22
N GLY A 35 18.75 -13.56 18.72
CA GLY A 35 19.03 -12.32 17.97
C GLY A 35 20.50 -11.92 18.05
N ILE A 36 21.11 -11.55 16.92
CA ILE A 36 22.45 -10.92 16.84
C ILE A 36 22.26 -9.49 16.32
N PRO A 37 22.89 -8.45 16.91
CA PRO A 37 22.37 -7.07 16.86
C PRO A 37 22.55 -6.32 15.53
N GLU A 38 23.34 -6.85 14.60
CA GLU A 38 23.86 -6.07 13.46
C GLU A 38 23.61 -6.72 12.09
N ILE A 39 22.98 -7.90 12.05
CA ILE A 39 22.71 -8.64 10.81
C ILE A 39 21.35 -9.36 10.93
N GLU A 40 20.34 -8.87 10.20
CA GLU A 40 19.07 -9.60 10.01
C GLU A 40 18.99 -10.17 8.58
N TYR A 41 19.56 -11.35 8.37
CA TYR A 41 19.19 -12.20 7.22
C TYR A 41 19.07 -13.65 7.65
N TYR A 42 17.92 -14.24 7.37
CA TYR A 42 17.76 -15.68 7.18
C TYR A 42 16.88 -15.91 5.95
N GLY A 43 17.37 -16.73 5.01
CA GLY A 43 16.70 -17.04 3.75
C GLY A 43 16.25 -18.51 3.70
N TYR A 44 15.03 -18.74 3.22
CA TYR A 44 14.64 -19.82 2.30
C TYR A 44 13.20 -19.54 1.80
N PRO A 45 12.85 -19.77 0.51
CA PRO A 45 13.62 -20.48 -0.50
C PRO A 45 14.16 -19.66 -1.68
N LEU A 46 14.00 -18.32 -1.81
CA LEU A 46 14.28 -17.69 -3.12
C LEU A 46 15.04 -16.37 -3.26
N VAL A 47 15.49 -15.61 -2.24
CA VAL A 47 16.43 -14.49 -2.52
C VAL A 47 17.46 -14.27 -1.40
N TRP A 48 18.71 -14.08 -1.83
CA TRP A 48 19.87 -13.64 -1.06
C TRP A 48 20.13 -12.16 -1.34
N ARG A 49 19.99 -11.27 -0.35
CA ARG A 49 20.67 -9.96 -0.41
C ARG A 49 20.67 -9.22 0.93
N THR A 50 21.83 -8.64 1.23
CA THR A 50 22.06 -7.68 2.30
C THR A 50 21.74 -6.25 1.83
N SER A 51 20.95 -5.50 2.60
CA SER A 51 20.59 -4.10 2.38
C SER A 51 20.91 -3.30 3.63
N VAL A 52 21.80 -2.31 3.48
CA VAL A 52 21.98 -1.23 4.46
C VAL A 52 20.76 -0.33 4.35
N ILE A 53 19.95 -0.27 5.42
CA ILE A 53 18.58 0.27 5.44
C ILE A 53 18.50 1.79 5.15
N PHE A 54 19.63 2.53 5.12
CA PHE A 54 19.63 4.00 5.11
C PHE A 54 20.58 4.66 4.11
N ARG A 55 20.51 4.32 2.81
CA ARG A 55 21.18 5.13 1.77
C ARG A 55 20.23 6.21 1.24
N GLN A 56 20.66 7.48 1.26
CA GLN A 56 19.93 8.58 0.63
C GLN A 56 19.70 8.27 -0.87
N GLN A 57 18.45 8.35 -1.31
CA GLN A 57 18.10 8.15 -2.73
C GLN A 57 18.14 9.50 -3.45
N GLU A 58 19.03 9.63 -4.43
CA GLU A 58 18.95 10.71 -5.42
C GLU A 58 17.79 10.45 -6.39
N ILE A 59 17.06 11.51 -6.74
CA ILE A 59 15.92 11.41 -7.63
C ILE A 59 16.35 11.66 -9.06
N PHE A 60 16.05 10.67 -9.89
CA PHE A 60 16.10 10.81 -11.32
C PHE A 60 14.70 11.24 -11.79
N TRP A 61 14.53 12.52 -12.13
CA TRP A 61 13.26 13.07 -12.62
C TRP A 61 12.68 12.29 -13.80
N SER A 62 13.55 11.71 -14.63
CA SER A 62 13.19 10.76 -15.68
C SER A 62 12.44 9.56 -15.13
N ASN A 63 12.90 8.96 -14.03
CA ASN A 63 12.25 7.80 -13.41
C ASN A 63 10.89 8.18 -12.84
N PHE A 64 10.77 9.36 -12.26
CA PHE A 64 9.48 9.85 -11.78
C PHE A 64 8.45 10.00 -12.92
N PHE A 65 8.87 10.64 -14.02
CA PHE A 65 8.01 10.82 -15.18
C PHE A 65 7.66 9.48 -15.85
N LEU A 66 8.62 8.57 -15.97
CA LEU A 66 8.41 7.23 -16.50
C LEU A 66 7.42 6.43 -15.65
N ASP A 67 7.51 6.49 -14.32
CA ASP A 67 6.57 5.83 -13.41
C ASP A 67 5.15 6.37 -13.60
N LEU A 68 5.00 7.71 -13.67
CA LEU A 68 3.70 8.34 -13.89
C LEU A 68 3.07 7.92 -15.24
N VAL A 69 3.85 7.93 -16.31
CA VAL A 69 3.38 7.52 -17.65
C VAL A 69 3.05 6.03 -17.68
N PHE A 70 3.88 5.19 -17.05
CA PHE A 70 3.68 3.75 -16.94
C PHE A 70 2.36 3.43 -16.24
N TRP A 71 2.11 4.02 -15.06
CA TRP A 71 0.87 3.82 -14.33
C TRP A 71 -0.33 4.38 -15.07
N ALA A 72 -0.24 5.56 -15.68
CA ALA A 72 -1.32 6.10 -16.51
C ALA A 72 -1.68 5.18 -17.70
N ALA A 73 -0.68 4.56 -18.33
CA ALA A 73 -0.90 3.59 -19.40
C ALA A 73 -1.58 2.31 -18.89
N ILE A 74 -1.16 1.78 -17.73
CA ILE A 74 -1.84 0.65 -17.08
C ILE A 74 -3.29 1.00 -16.74
N PHE A 75 -3.53 2.14 -16.11
CA PHE A 75 -4.89 2.57 -15.78
C PHE A 75 -5.74 2.78 -17.02
N TYR A 76 -5.19 3.36 -18.09
CA TYR A 76 -5.88 3.50 -19.36
C TYR A 76 -6.26 2.13 -19.94
N LEU A 77 -5.33 1.17 -19.93
CA LEU A 77 -5.57 -0.20 -20.38
C LEU A 77 -6.64 -0.88 -19.54
N LEU A 78 -6.58 -0.79 -18.20
CA LEU A 78 -7.60 -1.34 -17.31
C LEU A 78 -8.97 -0.72 -17.59
N ILE A 79 -9.04 0.60 -17.67
CA ILE A 79 -10.27 1.32 -17.99
C ILE A 79 -10.86 0.88 -19.35
N PHE A 80 -10.00 0.73 -20.35
CA PHE A 80 -10.38 0.27 -21.69
C PHE A 80 -10.90 -1.17 -21.66
N LEU A 81 -10.17 -2.09 -21.04
CA LEU A 81 -10.54 -3.51 -20.92
C LEU A 81 -11.85 -3.70 -20.15
N PHE A 82 -12.07 -2.91 -19.10
CA PHE A 82 -13.30 -2.96 -18.29
C PHE A 82 -14.41 -2.03 -18.81
N ASN A 83 -14.25 -1.49 -20.02
CA ASN A 83 -15.20 -0.64 -20.74
C ASN A 83 -15.81 0.46 -19.86
N ARG A 84 -15.01 1.04 -18.96
CA ARG A 84 -15.50 2.05 -17.99
C ARG A 84 -15.82 3.39 -18.66
N PHE A 85 -15.43 3.61 -19.92
CA PHE A 85 -15.73 4.83 -20.67
C PHE A 85 -15.97 4.59 -22.17
N LYS A 86 -16.91 5.35 -22.75
CA LYS A 86 -16.94 5.67 -24.19
C LYS A 86 -15.82 6.68 -24.46
N SER A 87 -14.66 6.19 -24.93
CA SER A 87 -13.41 6.96 -25.06
C SER A 87 -13.49 8.12 -26.08
N ARG A 88 -13.25 9.37 -25.63
CA ARG A 88 -12.75 10.49 -26.45
C ARG A 88 -11.33 10.83 -26.03
N LYS A 89 -10.47 11.27 -26.96
CA LYS A 89 -9.07 11.65 -26.70
C LYS A 89 -8.88 12.68 -25.59
N SER A 90 -9.88 13.54 -25.31
CA SER A 90 -9.91 14.48 -24.18
C SER A 90 -9.84 13.81 -22.80
N ASN A 91 -10.05 12.50 -22.72
CA ASN A 91 -10.10 11.77 -21.44
C ASN A 91 -8.72 11.32 -20.95
N PHE A 92 -7.68 11.31 -21.79
CA PHE A 92 -6.37 10.79 -21.38
C PHE A 92 -5.59 11.75 -20.47
N LEU A 93 -5.53 13.04 -20.78
CA LEU A 93 -4.90 14.04 -19.91
C LEU A 93 -5.63 14.14 -18.56
N ALA A 94 -6.96 14.09 -18.58
CA ALA A 94 -7.78 14.04 -17.37
C ALA A 94 -7.47 12.77 -16.54
N LEU A 95 -7.28 11.62 -17.20
CA LEU A 95 -6.87 10.39 -16.53
C LEU A 95 -5.48 10.49 -15.91
N ILE A 96 -4.48 11.04 -16.61
CA ILE A 96 -3.15 11.28 -16.04
C ILE A 96 -3.26 12.14 -14.78
N LEU A 97 -4.00 13.24 -14.84
CA LEU A 97 -4.20 14.12 -13.69
C LEU A 97 -4.86 13.38 -12.53
N VAL A 98 -5.88 12.56 -12.79
CA VAL A 98 -6.57 11.77 -11.77
C VAL A 98 -5.65 10.72 -11.17
N VAL A 99 -4.88 9.99 -11.98
CA VAL A 99 -3.87 9.02 -11.51
C VAL A 99 -2.82 9.71 -10.66
N PHE A 100 -2.32 10.87 -11.08
CA PHE A 100 -1.36 11.65 -10.31
C PHE A 100 -1.93 12.05 -8.94
N LEU A 101 -3.10 12.68 -8.92
CA LEU A 101 -3.73 13.13 -7.67
C LEU A 101 -4.11 11.96 -6.76
N ALA A 102 -4.62 10.87 -7.33
CA ALA A 102 -4.98 9.66 -6.59
C ALA A 102 -3.74 8.99 -5.98
N SER A 103 -2.64 8.90 -6.74
CA SER A 103 -1.38 8.33 -6.26
C SER A 103 -0.76 9.19 -5.17
N PHE A 104 -0.77 10.51 -5.34
CA PHE A 104 -0.31 11.44 -4.30
C PHE A 104 -1.17 11.32 -3.02
N PHE A 105 -2.50 11.23 -3.17
CA PHE A 105 -3.41 11.00 -2.04
C PHE A 105 -3.10 9.70 -1.31
N MET A 106 -2.91 8.58 -2.04
CA MET A 106 -2.59 7.31 -1.40
C MET A 106 -1.19 7.28 -0.78
N CYS A 107 -0.22 7.98 -1.36
CA CYS A 107 1.08 8.19 -0.74
C CYS A 107 0.92 8.95 0.59
N ALA A 108 0.10 10.00 0.64
CA ALA A 108 -0.18 10.69 1.89
C ALA A 108 -0.85 9.76 2.91
N VAL A 109 -1.83 8.96 2.50
CA VAL A 109 -2.46 7.93 3.36
C VAL A 109 -1.42 6.95 3.92
N HIS A 110 -0.45 6.53 3.10
CA HIS A 110 0.64 5.64 3.52
C HIS A 110 1.50 6.30 4.62
N GLU A 111 2.02 7.50 4.37
CA GLU A 111 2.88 8.20 5.32
C GLU A 111 2.13 8.56 6.62
N PHE A 112 0.89 9.04 6.51
CA PHE A 112 0.06 9.27 7.70
C PHE A 112 -0.33 7.98 8.42
N GLY A 113 -0.39 6.85 7.70
CA GLY A 113 -0.51 5.53 8.29
C GLY A 113 0.65 5.23 9.24
N HIS A 114 1.89 5.40 8.78
CA HIS A 114 3.07 5.27 9.66
C HIS A 114 2.99 6.18 10.87
N VAL A 115 2.55 7.42 10.71
CA VAL A 115 2.37 8.35 11.84
C VAL A 115 1.32 7.85 12.82
N PHE A 116 0.15 7.48 12.33
CA PHE A 116 -0.96 7.03 13.16
C PHE A 116 -0.58 5.77 13.96
N TRP A 117 -0.06 4.75 13.27
CA TRP A 117 0.32 3.49 13.91
C TRP A 117 1.57 3.63 14.77
N GLY A 118 2.52 4.49 14.41
CA GLY A 118 3.69 4.79 15.23
C GLY A 118 3.34 5.46 16.55
N LEU A 119 2.40 6.41 16.54
CA LEU A 119 1.89 7.04 17.77
C LEU A 119 1.13 6.04 18.64
N ILE A 120 0.29 5.17 18.05
CA ILE A 120 -0.39 4.09 18.78
C ILE A 120 0.62 3.11 19.38
N GLY A 121 1.70 2.82 18.66
CA GLY A 121 2.80 1.98 19.11
C GLY A 121 3.68 2.61 20.20
N GLY A 122 3.34 3.82 20.68
CA GLY A 122 4.11 4.53 21.71
C GLY A 122 5.40 5.17 21.21
N GLY A 123 5.58 5.28 19.89
CA GLY A 123 6.75 5.93 19.32
C GLY A 123 6.63 7.45 19.31
N GLU A 124 7.77 8.13 19.25
CA GLU A 124 7.89 9.57 19.10
C GLU A 124 8.21 9.93 17.65
N LEU A 125 7.34 10.71 17.01
CA LEU A 125 7.58 11.22 15.66
C LEU A 125 8.78 12.17 15.69
N SER A 126 9.82 11.85 14.92
CA SER A 126 11.03 12.70 14.79
C SER A 126 11.08 13.42 13.45
N TYR A 127 10.42 12.88 12.42
CA TYR A 127 10.44 13.44 11.07
C TYR A 127 9.24 13.00 10.24
N LEU A 128 8.65 13.94 9.49
CA LEU A 128 7.64 13.65 8.47
C LEU A 128 7.85 14.55 7.25
N LYS A 129 7.96 13.96 6.07
CA LYS A 129 8.04 14.67 4.80
C LYS A 129 7.28 13.94 3.70
N ILE A 130 6.55 14.70 2.88
CA ILE A 130 5.80 14.20 1.73
C ILE A 130 6.06 15.14 0.55
N GLY A 131 6.61 14.61 -0.54
CA GLY A 131 7.08 15.39 -1.68
C GLY A 131 8.14 16.43 -1.28
N PHE A 132 7.82 17.71 -1.54
CA PHE A 132 8.66 18.88 -1.21
C PHE A 132 8.33 19.51 0.14
N VAL A 133 7.38 18.95 0.88
CA VAL A 133 6.89 19.54 2.12
C VAL A 133 7.38 18.70 3.28
N GLU A 134 8.26 19.27 4.10
CA GLU A 134 8.52 18.76 5.43
C GLU A 134 7.40 19.25 6.34
N LEU A 135 6.72 18.33 7.02
CA LEU A 135 5.57 18.60 7.87
C LEU A 135 5.95 18.59 9.36
N TYR A 136 6.98 17.82 9.74
CA TYR A 136 7.50 17.74 11.10
C TYR A 136 9.04 17.69 11.07
N PRO A 137 9.76 18.43 11.94
CA PRO A 137 9.27 19.15 13.14
C PRO A 137 8.62 20.51 12.87
N GLY A 138 8.67 21.01 11.64
CA GLY A 138 8.00 22.25 11.26
C GLY A 138 7.62 22.24 9.79
N ILE A 139 6.55 22.96 9.46
CA ILE A 139 6.04 23.02 8.08
C ILE A 139 6.96 23.91 7.25
N ARG A 140 7.68 23.32 6.30
CA ARG A 140 8.56 24.06 5.38
C ARG A 140 8.69 23.40 4.01
N LEU A 141 8.84 24.22 2.99
CA LEU A 141 9.19 23.79 1.65
C LEU A 141 10.70 23.55 1.57
N VAL A 142 11.08 22.42 0.99
CA VAL A 142 12.46 22.01 0.79
C VAL A 142 12.68 21.66 -0.69
N SER A 143 13.89 21.88 -1.20
CA SER A 143 14.22 21.66 -2.61
C SER A 143 14.34 20.18 -2.99
N GLU A 144 14.66 19.33 -2.01
CA GLU A 144 14.77 17.89 -2.20
C GLU A 144 13.37 17.27 -2.17
N PHE A 145 12.95 16.58 -3.23
CA PHE A 145 11.74 15.74 -3.18
C PHE A 145 12.01 14.46 -2.39
N LYS A 146 11.03 13.97 -1.65
CA LYS A 146 10.97 12.59 -1.17
C LYS A 146 9.54 12.12 -1.35
N LEU A 147 9.31 10.95 -1.96
CA LEU A 147 7.94 10.46 -2.18
C LEU A 147 7.16 10.48 -0.86
N GLY A 148 7.77 9.88 0.16
CA GLY A 148 7.38 9.99 1.56
C GLY A 148 8.55 9.57 2.45
N LYS A 149 8.62 10.12 3.65
CA LYS A 149 9.55 9.69 4.69
C LYS A 149 8.98 10.02 6.06
N VAL A 150 8.75 8.98 6.86
CA VAL A 150 8.42 9.09 8.28
C VAL A 150 9.52 8.45 9.11
N LEU A 151 10.01 9.15 10.14
CA LEU A 151 10.93 8.57 11.12
C LEU A 151 10.31 8.64 12.51
N PHE A 152 10.36 7.51 13.19
CA PHE A 152 10.00 7.39 14.60
C PHE A 152 11.21 6.94 15.41
N SER A 153 11.25 7.38 16.67
CA SER A 153 12.20 6.96 17.69
C SER A 153 11.45 6.63 18.98
N GLY A 154 12.16 6.14 20.00
CA GLY A 154 11.58 6.01 21.34
C GLY A 154 10.55 4.89 21.52
N PHE A 155 10.46 3.91 20.62
CA PHE A 155 9.61 2.74 20.84
C PHE A 155 10.10 1.96 22.07
N GLU A 156 9.22 1.77 23.05
CA GLU A 156 9.48 0.97 24.24
C GLU A 156 9.31 -0.54 24.00
N SER A 157 8.65 -0.92 22.89
CA SER A 157 8.36 -2.32 22.55
C SER A 157 8.57 -2.63 21.07
N ASP A 158 8.94 -3.87 20.78
CA ASP A 158 8.99 -4.42 19.43
C ASP A 158 7.62 -4.38 18.76
N PHE A 159 6.55 -4.59 19.52
CA PHE A 159 5.18 -4.45 19.03
C PHE A 159 4.93 -3.07 18.39
N GLY A 160 5.31 -1.99 19.09
CA GLY A 160 5.15 -0.62 18.60
C GLY A 160 5.94 -0.37 17.31
N ARG A 161 7.17 -0.88 17.23
CA ARG A 161 7.99 -0.80 16.02
C ARG A 161 7.40 -1.61 14.87
N GLY A 162 6.90 -2.81 15.16
CA GLY A 162 6.30 -3.71 14.17
C GLY A 162 5.04 -3.11 13.54
N ILE A 163 4.13 -2.56 14.35
CA ILE A 163 2.90 -1.94 13.84
C ILE A 163 3.18 -0.63 13.09
N TYR A 164 4.19 0.14 13.50
CA TYR A 164 4.68 1.30 12.75
C TYR A 164 5.13 0.92 11.34
N LEU A 165 5.97 -0.11 11.20
CA LEU A 165 6.49 -0.55 9.90
C LEU A 165 5.41 -1.14 8.99
N LEU A 166 4.42 -1.82 9.57
CA LEU A 166 3.25 -2.33 8.85
C LEU A 166 2.26 -1.21 8.47
N GLY A 167 2.24 -0.13 9.26
CA GLY A 167 1.17 0.85 9.33
C GLY A 167 0.90 1.60 8.02
N GLY A 168 1.93 1.87 7.22
CA GLY A 168 1.77 2.55 5.94
C GLY A 168 0.89 1.77 4.97
N SER A 169 1.36 0.58 4.57
CA SER A 169 0.60 -0.28 3.66
C SER A 169 -0.67 -0.89 4.25
N LEU A 170 -0.75 -1.02 5.57
CA LEU A 170 -2.00 -1.37 6.24
C LEU A 170 -3.06 -0.28 6.02
N SER A 171 -2.68 0.98 6.17
CA SER A 171 -3.59 2.11 6.04
C SER A 171 -4.09 2.28 4.60
N THR A 172 -3.20 2.14 3.61
CA THR A 172 -3.59 2.19 2.19
C THR A 172 -4.53 1.03 1.82
N ASN A 173 -4.28 -0.17 2.35
CA ASN A 173 -5.14 -1.33 2.14
C ASN A 173 -6.54 -1.12 2.77
N LEU A 174 -6.62 -0.62 4.01
CA LEU A 174 -7.88 -0.29 4.69
C LEU A 174 -8.69 0.77 3.94
N VAL A 175 -8.04 1.85 3.49
CA VAL A 175 -8.68 2.89 2.67
C VAL A 175 -9.17 2.33 1.34
N SER A 176 -8.44 1.37 0.76
CA SER A 176 -8.87 0.67 -0.45
C SER A 176 -10.11 -0.17 -0.20
N TRP A 177 -10.19 -0.91 0.90
CA TRP A 177 -11.43 -1.59 1.29
C TRP A 177 -12.60 -0.62 1.45
N PHE A 178 -12.37 0.52 2.11
CA PHE A 178 -13.38 1.54 2.27
C PHE A 178 -13.88 2.08 0.92
N PHE A 179 -12.98 2.46 0.01
CA PHE A 179 -13.37 2.95 -1.32
C PHE A 179 -14.02 1.87 -2.17
N ALA A 180 -13.57 0.62 -2.03
CA ALA A 180 -14.17 -0.53 -2.67
C ALA A 180 -15.62 -0.72 -2.19
N VAL A 181 -15.97 -0.46 -0.94
CA VAL A 181 -17.37 -0.61 -0.49
C VAL A 181 -18.21 0.62 -0.83
N PHE A 182 -17.71 1.83 -0.56
CA PHE A 182 -18.57 3.02 -0.47
C PHE A 182 -18.46 4.00 -1.64
N SER A 183 -17.39 3.95 -2.44
CA SER A 183 -17.03 5.07 -3.32
C SER A 183 -16.75 4.69 -4.78
N ARG A 184 -17.24 3.52 -5.24
CA ARG A 184 -16.95 2.98 -6.59
C ARG A 184 -17.38 3.85 -7.78
N ARG A 185 -18.25 4.83 -7.58
CA ARG A 185 -18.81 5.66 -8.67
C ARG A 185 -17.93 6.87 -9.00
N ASN A 186 -17.07 7.30 -8.08
CA ASN A 186 -16.16 8.41 -8.32
C ASN A 186 -14.83 7.87 -8.86
N MET A 187 -14.41 8.36 -10.02
CA MET A 187 -13.18 7.91 -10.68
C MET A 187 -11.94 8.13 -9.81
N PHE A 188 -11.86 9.25 -9.09
CA PHE A 188 -10.74 9.50 -8.17
C PHE A 188 -10.68 8.44 -7.07
N PHE A 189 -11.79 8.16 -6.38
CA PHE A 189 -11.80 7.14 -5.32
C PHE A 189 -11.58 5.72 -5.86
N TRP A 190 -12.06 5.42 -7.06
CA TRP A 190 -11.78 4.14 -7.71
C TRP A 190 -10.29 4.00 -8.04
N VAL A 191 -9.68 5.01 -8.65
CA VAL A 191 -8.23 5.01 -8.97
C VAL A 191 -7.40 4.96 -7.69
N SER A 192 -7.69 5.81 -6.69
CA SER A 192 -7.00 5.79 -5.39
C SER A 192 -7.11 4.42 -4.73
N GLY A 193 -8.29 3.82 -4.78
CA GLY A 193 -8.54 2.49 -4.27
C GLY A 193 -7.73 1.38 -4.95
N VAL A 194 -7.57 1.46 -6.27
CA VAL A 194 -6.71 0.53 -7.01
C VAL A 194 -5.22 0.78 -6.71
N VAL A 195 -4.80 2.04 -6.59
CA VAL A 195 -3.42 2.36 -6.16
C VAL A 195 -3.14 1.79 -4.77
N GLY A 196 -4.04 2.00 -3.80
CA GLY A 196 -3.88 1.46 -2.45
C GLY A 196 -3.97 -0.06 -2.36
N LEU A 197 -4.77 -0.70 -3.23
CA LEU A 197 -4.79 -2.16 -3.39
C LEU A 197 -3.42 -2.70 -3.78
N LEU A 198 -2.72 -1.99 -4.66
CA LEU A 198 -1.40 -2.39 -5.18
C LEU A 198 -0.28 -2.12 -4.18
N ASP A 199 -0.44 -1.16 -3.27
CA ASP A 199 0.59 -0.77 -2.31
C ASP A 199 1.13 -1.96 -1.51
N LEU A 200 0.27 -2.68 -0.79
CA LEU A 200 0.67 -3.82 0.04
C LEU A 200 1.39 -4.95 -0.74
N PRO A 201 0.82 -5.54 -1.82
CA PRO A 201 1.52 -6.61 -2.54
C PRO A 201 2.82 -6.15 -3.19
N LEU A 202 2.89 -4.91 -3.70
CA LEU A 202 4.13 -4.42 -4.30
C LEU A 202 5.22 -4.15 -3.26
N TYR A 203 4.87 -3.58 -2.09
CA TYR A 203 5.79 -3.44 -0.96
C TYR A 203 6.27 -4.77 -0.40
N VAL A 204 5.44 -5.81 -0.44
CA VAL A 204 5.82 -7.11 0.08
C VAL A 204 6.66 -7.88 -0.91
N PHE A 205 6.26 -8.00 -2.18
CA PHE A 205 6.89 -8.94 -3.11
C PHE A 205 8.06 -8.34 -3.93
N LEU A 206 7.98 -7.08 -4.39
CA LEU A 206 9.02 -6.53 -5.26
C LEU A 206 10.38 -6.34 -4.56
N PRO A 207 10.45 -5.78 -3.34
CA PRO A 207 11.70 -5.67 -2.59
C PRO A 207 12.42 -7.00 -2.39
N GLN A 208 11.67 -8.10 -2.23
CA GLN A 208 12.25 -9.43 -2.11
C GLN A 208 13.01 -9.84 -3.36
N LEU A 209 12.59 -9.38 -4.54
CA LEU A 209 13.29 -9.60 -5.82
C LEU A 209 14.41 -8.58 -6.08
N GLY A 210 14.69 -7.68 -5.14
CA GLY A 210 15.62 -6.57 -5.31
C GLY A 210 15.07 -5.45 -6.22
N ILE A 211 13.76 -5.42 -6.44
CA ILE A 211 13.05 -4.41 -7.22
C ILE A 211 12.45 -3.37 -6.26
N ARG A 212 12.35 -2.12 -6.68
CA ARG A 212 11.67 -1.08 -5.89
C ARG A 212 10.17 -1.37 -5.81
N HIS A 213 9.53 -1.02 -4.70
CA HIS A 213 8.11 -1.28 -4.51
C HIS A 213 7.17 -0.43 -5.40
N TRP A 214 7.67 0.64 -6.01
CA TRP A 214 7.06 1.26 -7.20
C TRP A 214 8.07 1.15 -8.35
N VAL A 215 7.65 0.72 -9.55
CA VAL A 215 8.56 0.17 -10.59
C VAL A 215 9.83 1.02 -10.82
N PHE A 216 9.69 2.34 -10.90
CA PHE A 216 10.83 3.26 -11.05
C PHE A 216 11.11 4.14 -9.83
N LEU A 217 10.26 4.11 -8.79
CA LEU A 217 10.30 4.98 -7.61
C LEU A 217 10.18 4.21 -6.28
N GLY A 218 10.52 4.88 -5.18
CA GLY A 218 10.34 4.29 -3.84
C GLY A 218 11.51 3.44 -3.35
N GLY A 219 11.29 2.87 -2.18
CA GLY A 219 12.25 2.07 -1.43
C GLY A 219 12.43 0.66 -1.97
N VAL A 220 13.47 0.00 -1.46
CA VAL A 220 13.79 -1.42 -1.69
C VAL A 220 13.59 -2.25 -0.42
N SER A 221 12.93 -1.68 0.59
CA SER A 221 12.61 -2.35 1.84
C SER A 221 11.20 -2.92 1.78
N ALA A 222 11.03 -4.14 2.27
CA ALA A 222 9.73 -4.77 2.47
C ALA A 222 9.18 -4.40 3.87
N GLU A 223 8.98 -3.12 4.15
CA GLU A 223 8.60 -2.61 5.48
C GLU A 223 7.39 -3.36 6.09
N PRO A 224 6.31 -3.67 5.33
CA PRO A 224 5.18 -4.42 5.87
C PRO A 224 5.55 -5.84 6.30
N LEU A 225 6.43 -6.52 5.54
CA LEU A 225 6.90 -7.86 5.88
C LEU A 225 7.82 -7.84 7.10
N VAL A 226 8.72 -6.85 7.18
CA VAL A 226 9.59 -6.67 8.35
C VAL A 226 8.75 -6.36 9.59
N GLY A 227 7.77 -5.47 9.48
CA GLY A 227 6.83 -5.16 10.55
C GLY A 227 6.06 -6.40 11.01
N ALA A 228 5.52 -7.18 10.07
CA ALA A 228 4.81 -8.43 10.36
C ALA A 228 5.71 -9.45 11.10
N ARG A 229 6.97 -9.59 10.70
CA ARG A 229 7.94 -10.48 11.38
C ARG A 229 8.24 -10.04 12.81
N ILE A 230 8.41 -8.73 13.04
CA ILE A 230 8.61 -8.17 14.39
C ILE A 230 7.40 -8.45 15.28
N LEU A 231 6.19 -8.40 14.71
CA LEU A 231 4.96 -8.77 15.40
C LEU A 231 4.80 -10.28 15.62
N GLY A 232 5.71 -11.11 15.10
CA GLY A 232 5.65 -12.56 15.21
C GLY A 232 4.74 -13.25 14.17
N VAL A 233 4.25 -12.54 13.16
CA VAL A 233 3.39 -13.14 12.15
C VAL A 233 4.22 -14.08 11.25
N PRO A 234 3.85 -15.37 11.13
CA PRO A 234 4.54 -16.28 10.23
C PRO A 234 4.47 -15.80 8.77
N ASP A 235 5.61 -15.79 8.07
CA ASP A 235 5.72 -15.33 6.67
C ASP A 235 4.65 -15.96 5.76
N VAL A 236 4.44 -17.28 5.85
CA VAL A 236 3.44 -18.01 5.04
C VAL A 236 2.03 -17.45 5.26
N LEU A 237 1.67 -17.17 6.51
CA LEU A 237 0.39 -16.60 6.87
C LEU A 237 0.29 -15.16 6.36
N PHE A 238 1.33 -14.35 6.53
CA PHE A 238 1.37 -12.99 6.02
C PHE A 238 1.21 -12.93 4.50
N TYR A 239 1.95 -13.75 3.74
CA TYR A 239 1.80 -13.82 2.28
C TYR A 239 0.40 -14.27 1.86
N PHE A 240 -0.17 -15.26 2.55
CA PHE A 240 -1.53 -15.71 2.27
C PHE A 240 -2.54 -14.56 2.43
N LEU A 241 -2.43 -13.76 3.51
CA LEU A 241 -3.31 -12.60 3.74
C LEU A 241 -3.14 -11.51 2.69
N VAL A 242 -1.89 -11.21 2.31
CA VAL A 242 -1.60 -10.23 1.27
C VAL A 242 -2.26 -10.67 -0.03
N VAL A 243 -2.03 -11.92 -0.47
CA VAL A 243 -2.65 -12.48 -1.67
C VAL A 243 -4.18 -12.48 -1.56
N PHE A 244 -4.73 -12.93 -0.43
CA PHE A 244 -6.17 -12.97 -0.21
C PHE A 244 -6.81 -11.58 -0.28
N SER A 245 -6.26 -10.60 0.42
CA SER A 245 -6.75 -9.22 0.39
C SER A 245 -6.65 -8.62 -1.00
N THR A 246 -5.54 -8.84 -1.71
CA THR A 246 -5.37 -8.35 -3.08
C THR A 246 -6.37 -8.97 -4.03
N VAL A 247 -6.55 -10.30 -4.00
CA VAL A 247 -7.52 -11.01 -4.85
C VAL A 247 -8.95 -10.58 -4.53
N ALA A 248 -9.30 -10.43 -3.25
CA ALA A 248 -10.63 -10.01 -2.84
C ALA A 248 -10.92 -8.57 -3.27
N LEU A 249 -10.02 -7.62 -3.01
CA LEU A 249 -10.17 -6.24 -3.48
C LEU A 249 -10.22 -6.17 -5.01
N PHE A 250 -9.40 -6.97 -5.70
CA PHE A 250 -9.40 -7.03 -7.16
C PHE A 250 -10.76 -7.51 -7.68
N ALA A 251 -11.29 -8.60 -7.12
CA ALA A 251 -12.63 -9.08 -7.44
C ALA A 251 -13.73 -8.05 -7.14
N ILE A 252 -13.55 -7.18 -6.13
CA ILE A 252 -14.51 -6.14 -5.80
C ILE A 252 -14.44 -4.95 -6.77
N TYR A 253 -13.23 -4.47 -7.08
CA TYR A 253 -13.00 -3.34 -7.99
C TYR A 253 -13.33 -3.69 -9.45
N PHE A 254 -13.05 -4.93 -9.85
CA PHE A 254 -13.11 -5.38 -11.25
C PHE A 254 -14.17 -6.46 -11.50
N GLY A 255 -14.49 -7.30 -10.52
CA GLY A 255 -15.45 -8.42 -10.66
C GLY A 255 -16.92 -8.04 -10.50
N GLY A 256 -17.25 -6.78 -10.19
CA GLY A 256 -18.62 -6.24 -10.22
C GLY A 256 -19.22 -6.09 -11.63
N PHE A 257 -18.66 -6.77 -12.64
CA PHE A 257 -19.00 -6.62 -14.04
C PHE A 257 -19.58 -7.91 -14.63
N PHE A 258 -20.88 -8.14 -14.38
CA PHE A 258 -21.76 -8.73 -15.39
C PHE A 258 -23.25 -8.37 -15.23
N THR A 259 -23.70 -7.77 -14.13
CA THR A 259 -25.10 -7.33 -14.01
C THR A 259 -25.25 -6.15 -13.07
N PHE A 260 -25.02 -4.92 -13.52
CA PHE A 260 -25.70 -3.74 -12.98
C PHE A 260 -25.69 -2.67 -14.07
N PHE A 261 -26.89 -2.34 -14.57
CA PHE A 261 -27.21 -1.55 -15.77
C PHE A 261 -27.22 -2.31 -17.09
N GLY A 262 -28.15 -3.27 -17.18
CA GLY A 262 -29.08 -3.23 -18.30
C GLY A 262 -30.02 -2.03 -18.10
N SER A 263 -30.21 -1.26 -19.18
CA SER A 263 -31.26 -0.25 -19.42
C SER A 263 -31.51 0.75 -18.29
N ASP A 264 -30.92 1.94 -18.41
CA ASP A 264 -31.63 3.10 -18.98
C ASP A 264 -30.61 4.09 -19.60
#